data_AF-A0A238YA97-F1
#
_entry.id   AF-A0A238YA97-F1
#
_cell.length_a   1.000
_cell.length_b   1.000
_cell.length_c   1.000
_cell.angle_alpha   90.00
_cell.angle_beta   90.00
_cell.angle_gamma   90.00
#
_symmetry.space_group_name_H-M   'P 1'
#
loop_
_entity.id
_entity.type
_entity.pdbx_description
1 polymer ?
#
loop_
_entity_poly.entity_id
_entity_poly.type
_entity_poly.pdbx_seq_one_letter_code
_entity_poly.pdbx_strand_id
1 'polypeptide(L)'
;MSASDSFGRQLLLALGRFTSVSGPERVAGGRWQQFMGALTRRTFAFSGPGLTEALARSVLARMFGAVRVAELERLHVQVLEQEQRVAERLRRPGRPLDFAELRALHERSWQTAELAKASLDGARSTEQTIGEAIRTTHRAIETEQAGGGRGVSAMRQTLEALHVDRDVVRTYRDRYRQDLSRLIVETGRLRDFIGANCGPEGRRWHQTLLARTRAHQGERQ
;
A
#
# COMPACT_ATOMS: atom_id res chain seq x y z
N MET A 1 -30.45 29.48 -2.00
CA MET A 1 -29.80 28.24 -2.48
C MET A 1 -28.32 28.36 -2.17
N SER A 2 -27.81 27.53 -1.24
CA SER A 2 -26.45 27.67 -0.70
C SER A 2 -25.41 27.10 -1.67
N ALA A 3 -24.32 27.83 -1.90
CA ALA A 3 -23.18 27.38 -2.70
C ALA A 3 -22.54 26.08 -2.16
N SER A 4 -22.83 25.70 -0.91
CA SER A 4 -22.35 24.47 -0.27
C SER A 4 -23.00 23.18 -0.82
N ASP A 5 -24.21 23.26 -1.38
CA ASP A 5 -24.93 22.09 -1.91
C ASP A 5 -24.48 21.71 -3.34
N SER A 6 -23.89 22.66 -4.07
CA SER A 6 -23.48 22.47 -5.46
C SER A 6 -22.15 21.71 -5.58
N PHE A 7 -21.24 21.88 -4.61
CA PHE A 7 -19.91 21.25 -4.66
C PHE A 7 -19.97 19.76 -4.26
N GLY A 8 -20.80 19.41 -3.27
CA GLY A 8 -20.99 18.03 -2.82
C GLY A 8 -21.65 17.12 -3.86
N ARG A 9 -22.53 17.67 -4.71
CA ARG A 9 -23.23 16.89 -5.75
C ARG A 9 -22.38 16.63 -7.00
N GLN A 10 -21.43 17.51 -7.34
CA GLN A 10 -20.56 17.30 -8.50
C GLN A 10 -19.51 16.22 -8.26
N LEU A 11 -19.10 15.97 -7.01
CA LEU A 11 -18.13 14.91 -6.67
C LEU A 11 -18.74 13.49 -6.73
N LEU A 12 -20.05 13.37 -6.46
CA LEU A 12 -20.76 12.07 -6.38
C LEU A 12 -21.16 11.49 -7.74
N LEU A 13 -21.20 12.31 -8.80
CA LEU A 13 -21.61 11.86 -10.14
C LEU A 13 -20.46 11.22 -10.95
N ALA A 14 -19.21 11.32 -10.48
CA ALA A 14 -18.04 10.82 -11.21
C ALA A 14 -17.69 9.33 -10.98
N LEU A 15 -18.42 8.60 -10.11
CA LEU A 15 -18.01 7.27 -9.60
C LEU A 15 -18.92 6.09 -9.98
N GLY A 16 -19.82 6.25 -10.95
CA GLY A 16 -20.79 5.21 -11.32
C GLY A 16 -20.42 4.37 -12.55
N ARG A 17 -20.04 3.09 -12.33
CA ARG A 17 -20.30 1.87 -13.14
C ARG A 17 -19.03 1.04 -13.44
N PHE A 18 -18.92 -0.17 -12.90
CA PHE A 18 -19.11 -1.45 -13.63
C PHE A 18 -18.77 -2.67 -12.76
N THR A 19 -19.33 -3.79 -13.18
CA THR A 19 -19.63 -5.04 -12.47
C THR A 19 -18.52 -6.10 -12.48
N SER A 20 -18.44 -6.83 -11.37
CA SER A 20 -18.34 -8.30 -11.22
C SER A 20 -17.35 -9.09 -12.10
N VAL A 21 -16.34 -9.70 -11.44
CA VAL A 21 -15.76 -10.99 -11.87
C VAL A 21 -15.51 -11.90 -10.65
N SER A 22 -16.03 -13.12 -10.76
CA SER A 22 -16.06 -14.23 -9.80
C SER A 22 -14.71 -14.96 -9.61
N GLY A 23 -14.56 -15.71 -8.51
CA GLY A 23 -13.36 -16.50 -8.07
C GLY A 23 -13.02 -17.73 -8.94
N PRO A 24 -12.35 -18.83 -8.45
CA PRO A 24 -12.22 -19.36 -7.06
C PRO A 24 -10.77 -19.85 -6.68
N GLU A 25 -10.45 -20.30 -5.46
CA GLU A 25 -10.37 -21.73 -5.07
C GLU A 25 -10.17 -21.94 -3.55
N ARG A 26 -10.74 -23.02 -3.03
CA ARG A 26 -10.73 -23.46 -1.62
C ARG A 26 -9.51 -24.34 -1.32
N VAL A 27 -8.66 -23.97 -0.33
CA VAL A 27 -7.80 -24.93 0.40
C VAL A 27 -7.60 -24.50 1.87
N ALA A 28 -7.84 -25.43 2.81
CA ALA A 28 -7.44 -25.47 4.22
C ALA A 28 -7.96 -24.37 5.19
N GLY A 29 -9.25 -24.44 5.52
CA GLY A 29 -10.01 -23.43 6.29
C GLY A 29 -9.59 -23.08 7.71
N GLY A 30 -8.72 -23.82 8.42
CA GLY A 30 -8.33 -23.45 9.79
C GLY A 30 -7.06 -22.59 9.86
N ARG A 31 -5.97 -23.08 9.27
CA ARG A 31 -4.68 -22.38 9.23
C ARG A 31 -4.69 -21.17 8.31
N TRP A 32 -5.39 -21.25 7.17
CA TRP A 32 -5.55 -20.09 6.30
C TRP A 32 -6.38 -18.98 6.95
N GLN A 33 -7.43 -19.29 7.70
CA GLN A 33 -8.21 -18.25 8.38
C GLN A 33 -7.44 -17.60 9.54
N GLN A 34 -6.70 -18.38 10.33
CA GLN A 34 -5.81 -17.82 11.37
C GLN A 34 -4.68 -16.98 10.76
N PHE A 35 -4.09 -17.46 9.66
CA PHE A 35 -3.04 -16.78 8.93
C PHE A 35 -3.55 -15.47 8.32
N MET A 36 -4.65 -15.52 7.57
CA MET A 36 -5.29 -14.34 7.01
C MET A 36 -5.69 -13.37 8.12
N GLY A 37 -6.30 -13.83 9.22
CA GLY A 37 -6.64 -12.98 10.35
C GLY A 37 -5.43 -12.35 11.06
N ALA A 38 -4.27 -13.02 11.09
CA ALA A 38 -3.02 -12.43 11.57
C ALA A 38 -2.47 -11.38 10.60
N LEU A 39 -2.57 -11.62 9.29
CA LEU A 39 -2.18 -10.66 8.25
C LEU A 39 -3.08 -9.41 8.27
N THR A 40 -4.40 -9.57 8.36
CA THR A 40 -5.35 -8.44 8.41
C THR A 40 -5.17 -7.60 9.69
N ARG A 41 -4.84 -8.23 10.82
CA ARG A 41 -4.47 -7.49 12.04
C ARG A 41 -3.18 -6.70 11.85
N ARG A 42 -2.24 -7.21 11.07
CA ARG A 42 -0.98 -6.49 10.76
C ARG A 42 -1.19 -5.37 9.74
N THR A 43 -2.19 -5.44 8.85
CA THR A 43 -2.47 -4.37 7.88
C THR A 43 -3.01 -3.10 8.54
N PHE A 44 -3.78 -3.22 9.64
CA PHE A 44 -4.44 -2.07 10.29
C PHE A 44 -4.27 -1.96 11.81
N ALA A 45 -3.25 -2.57 12.42
CA ALA A 45 -2.95 -2.34 13.84
C ALA A 45 -2.40 -0.90 14.07
N PHE A 46 -3.23 0.12 13.92
CA PHE A 46 -2.86 1.50 14.24
C PHE A 46 -2.49 1.57 15.72
N SER A 47 -1.32 2.15 16.01
CA SER A 47 -0.83 2.32 17.38
C SER A 47 -0.81 3.82 17.67
N GLY A 48 -1.84 4.32 18.33
CA GLY A 48 -1.97 5.73 18.73
C GLY A 48 -3.31 5.99 19.44
N PRO A 49 -3.36 6.91 20.42
CA PRO A 49 -4.61 7.25 21.09
C PRO A 49 -5.62 7.81 20.07
N GLY A 50 -6.81 7.20 19.99
CA GLY A 50 -7.91 7.64 19.13
C GLY A 50 -7.94 7.07 17.70
N LEU A 51 -6.89 6.39 17.23
CA LEU A 51 -6.84 5.77 15.90
C LEU A 51 -7.30 4.31 15.95
N THR A 52 -8.59 4.08 15.71
CA THR A 52 -9.15 2.71 15.60
C THR A 52 -9.04 2.17 14.17
N GLU A 53 -9.03 0.85 14.03
CA GLU A 53 -9.09 0.18 12.72
C GLU A 53 -10.33 0.59 11.90
N ALA A 54 -11.48 0.74 12.56
CA ALA A 54 -12.72 1.19 11.93
C ALA A 54 -12.61 2.63 11.42
N LEU A 55 -12.04 3.54 12.22
CA LEU A 55 -11.77 4.91 11.80
C LEU A 55 -10.84 4.92 10.59
N ALA A 56 -9.73 4.19 10.66
CA ALA A 56 -8.79 4.14 9.56
C ALA A 56 -9.40 3.61 8.27
N ARG A 57 -10.16 2.51 8.31
CA ARG A 57 -10.88 2.01 7.12
C ARG A 57 -11.84 3.06 6.57
N SER A 58 -12.58 3.74 7.44
CA SER A 58 -13.55 4.77 6.99
C SER A 58 -12.86 5.94 6.29
N VAL A 59 -11.73 6.41 6.83
CA VAL A 59 -10.93 7.49 6.24
C VAL A 59 -10.32 7.04 4.92
N LEU A 60 -9.69 5.86 4.88
CA LEU A 60 -9.11 5.32 3.65
C LEU A 60 -10.19 5.14 2.58
N ALA A 61 -11.39 4.66 2.94
CA ALA A 61 -12.49 4.49 2.00
C ALA A 61 -12.99 5.83 1.45
N ARG A 62 -13.01 6.89 2.27
CA ARG A 62 -13.35 8.24 1.83
C ARG A 62 -12.26 8.85 0.93
N MET A 63 -10.98 8.60 1.22
CA MET A 63 -9.85 9.18 0.48
C MET A 63 -9.54 8.46 -0.82
N PHE A 64 -9.66 7.13 -0.85
CA PHE A 64 -9.26 6.29 -1.97
C PHE A 64 -10.44 5.68 -2.73
N GLY A 65 -11.64 5.64 -2.12
CA GLY A 65 -12.77 4.85 -2.59
C GLY A 65 -12.70 3.40 -2.07
N ALA A 66 -13.86 2.80 -1.79
CA ALA A 66 -13.96 1.46 -1.20
C ALA A 66 -13.28 0.37 -2.05
N VAL A 67 -13.39 0.44 -3.38
CA VAL A 67 -12.76 -0.51 -4.31
C VAL A 67 -11.25 -0.46 -4.19
N ARG A 68 -10.67 0.74 -4.16
CA ARG A 68 -9.23 0.93 -4.04
C ARG A 68 -8.73 0.50 -2.67
N VAL A 69 -9.48 0.73 -1.59
CA VAL A 69 -9.12 0.21 -0.26
C VAL A 69 -9.08 -1.32 -0.25
N ALA A 70 -10.05 -1.99 -0.86
CA ALA A 70 -10.03 -3.45 -0.97
C ALA A 70 -8.82 -3.95 -1.77
N GLU A 71 -8.42 -3.23 -2.82
CA GLU A 71 -7.20 -3.54 -3.58
C GLU A 71 -5.92 -3.31 -2.77
N LEU A 72 -5.85 -2.20 -2.02
CA LEU A 72 -4.76 -1.90 -1.09
C LEU A 72 -4.61 -3.01 -0.02
N GLU A 73 -5.72 -3.44 0.58
CA GLU A 73 -5.76 -4.53 1.54
C GLU A 73 -5.28 -5.85 0.93
N ARG A 74 -5.81 -6.21 -0.24
CA ARG A 74 -5.41 -7.42 -0.98
C ARG A 74 -3.90 -7.41 -1.26
N LEU A 75 -3.38 -6.29 -1.75
CA LEU A 75 -1.98 -6.18 -2.13
C LEU A 75 -1.05 -6.21 -0.91
N HIS A 76 -1.45 -5.59 0.20
CA HIS A 76 -0.71 -5.67 1.46
C HIS A 76 -0.66 -7.10 1.99
N VAL A 77 -1.76 -7.85 1.92
CA VAL A 77 -1.76 -9.28 2.23
C VAL A 77 -0.80 -10.04 1.32
N GLN A 78 -0.82 -9.79 0.00
CA GLN A 78 0.11 -10.43 -0.93
C GLN A 78 1.58 -10.12 -0.60
N VAL A 79 1.91 -8.88 -0.20
CA VAL A 79 3.26 -8.51 0.23
C VAL A 79 3.72 -9.36 1.41
N LEU A 80 2.89 -9.50 2.43
CA LEU A 80 3.22 -10.28 3.63
C LEU A 80 3.31 -11.78 3.33
N GLU A 81 2.43 -12.28 2.46
CA GLU A 81 2.48 -13.67 2.00
C GLU A 81 3.77 -13.99 1.24
N GLN A 82 4.19 -13.12 0.30
CA GLN A 82 5.43 -13.32 -0.44
C GLN A 82 6.64 -13.20 0.48
N GLU A 83 6.66 -12.23 1.41
CA GLU A 83 7.72 -12.09 2.42
C GLU A 83 7.91 -13.42 3.16
N GLN A 84 6.82 -14.00 3.65
CA GLN A 84 6.86 -15.26 4.39
C GLN A 84 7.26 -16.45 3.51
N ARG A 85 6.73 -16.57 2.29
CA ARG A 85 7.08 -17.65 1.36
C ARG A 85 8.57 -17.65 1.04
N VAL A 86 9.14 -16.48 0.80
CA VAL A 86 10.57 -16.31 0.57
C VAL A 86 11.35 -16.71 1.83
N ALA A 87 10.99 -16.15 2.98
CA ALA A 87 11.68 -16.42 4.24
C ALA A 87 11.62 -17.89 4.66
N GLU A 88 10.49 -18.58 4.46
CA GLU A 88 10.38 -20.03 4.67
C GLU A 88 11.27 -20.81 3.70
N ARG A 89 11.30 -20.41 2.42
CA ARG A 89 12.10 -21.12 1.43
C ARG A 89 13.59 -21.03 1.71
N LEU A 90 14.05 -19.87 2.21
CA LEU A 90 15.42 -19.64 2.63
C LEU A 90 15.78 -20.36 3.94
N ARG A 91 14.81 -20.57 4.83
CA ARG A 91 15.04 -21.21 6.14
C ARG A 91 15.12 -22.74 6.11
N ARG A 92 14.48 -23.42 5.15
CA ARG A 92 14.38 -24.90 5.14
C ARG A 92 15.68 -25.57 4.68
N PRO A 93 16.50 -26.15 5.57
CA PRO A 93 17.66 -26.94 5.17
C PRO A 93 17.18 -28.30 4.62
N GLY A 94 17.80 -28.80 3.57
CA GLY A 94 17.61 -30.18 3.10
C GLY A 94 16.48 -30.43 2.10
N ARG A 95 15.67 -29.43 1.71
CA ARG A 95 14.79 -29.58 0.53
C ARG A 95 15.62 -29.41 -0.75
N PRO A 96 15.49 -30.29 -1.77
CA PRO A 96 16.15 -30.11 -3.05
C PRO A 96 15.95 -28.70 -3.62
N LEU A 97 17.00 -28.16 -4.20
CA LEU A 97 16.97 -26.83 -4.80
C LEU A 97 16.50 -26.96 -6.25
N ASP A 98 15.24 -26.61 -6.48
CA ASP A 98 14.69 -26.46 -7.82
C ASP A 98 14.87 -25.01 -8.29
N PHE A 99 15.72 -24.82 -9.29
CA PHE A 99 15.98 -23.52 -9.89
C PHE A 99 14.71 -22.88 -10.47
N ALA A 100 13.84 -23.65 -11.11
CA ALA A 100 12.62 -23.13 -11.72
C ALA A 100 11.62 -22.66 -10.66
N GLU A 101 11.41 -23.45 -9.59
CA GLU A 101 10.56 -23.08 -8.44
C GLU A 101 11.04 -21.77 -7.81
N LEU A 102 12.36 -21.66 -7.55
CA LEU A 102 12.95 -20.50 -6.88
C LEU A 102 12.91 -19.24 -7.77
N ARG A 103 13.18 -19.39 -9.07
CA ARG A 103 13.07 -18.29 -10.03
C ARG A 103 11.63 -17.78 -10.13
N ALA A 104 10.65 -18.68 -10.20
CA ALA A 104 9.24 -18.30 -10.25
C ALA A 104 8.78 -17.61 -8.96
N LEU A 105 9.30 -18.04 -7.80
CA LEU A 105 9.06 -17.36 -6.52
C LEU A 105 9.66 -15.95 -6.52
N HIS A 106 10.90 -15.79 -6.98
CA HIS A 106 11.55 -14.48 -7.10
C HIS A 106 10.75 -13.55 -8.01
N GLU A 107 10.31 -14.02 -9.18
CA GLU A 107 9.55 -13.22 -10.14
C GLU A 107 8.21 -12.74 -9.57
N ARG A 108 7.44 -13.62 -8.91
CA ARG A 108 6.19 -13.24 -8.25
C ARG A 108 6.41 -12.25 -7.11
N SER A 109 7.46 -12.46 -6.32
CA SER A 109 7.83 -11.56 -5.23
C SER A 109 8.17 -10.15 -5.74
N TRP A 110 8.94 -10.09 -6.83
CA TRP A 110 9.29 -8.84 -7.51
C TRP A 110 8.06 -8.12 -8.09
N GLN A 111 7.19 -8.84 -8.81
CA GLN A 111 5.94 -8.28 -9.36
C GLN A 111 5.05 -7.71 -8.24
N THR A 112 4.92 -8.44 -7.14
CA THR A 112 4.17 -7.97 -5.96
C THR A 112 4.77 -6.69 -5.39
N ALA A 113 6.11 -6.61 -5.29
CA ALA A 113 6.80 -5.43 -4.81
C ALA A 113 6.61 -4.20 -5.72
N GLU A 114 6.63 -4.39 -7.05
CA GLU A 114 6.39 -3.30 -8.01
C GLU A 114 4.96 -2.76 -7.93
N LEU A 115 3.96 -3.65 -7.87
CA LEU A 115 2.57 -3.24 -7.67
C LEU A 115 2.40 -2.50 -6.33
N ALA A 116 3.00 -3.02 -5.26
CA ALA A 116 2.95 -2.41 -3.92
C ALA A 116 3.60 -1.02 -3.90
N LYS A 117 4.68 -0.84 -4.64
CA LYS A 117 5.35 0.45 -4.79
C LYS A 117 4.45 1.47 -5.50
N ALA A 118 3.84 1.10 -6.62
CA ALA A 118 2.91 1.98 -7.34
C ALA A 118 1.72 2.39 -6.46
N SER A 119 1.21 1.44 -5.66
CA SER A 119 0.18 1.70 -4.66
C SER A 119 0.61 2.71 -3.58
N LEU A 120 1.83 2.58 -3.04
CA LEU A 120 2.41 3.53 -2.09
C LEU A 120 2.62 4.93 -2.69
N ASP A 121 3.03 5.02 -3.95
CA ASP A 121 3.16 6.29 -4.66
C ASP A 121 1.79 6.99 -4.78
N GLY A 122 0.74 6.21 -5.07
CA GLY A 122 -0.65 6.69 -5.02
C GLY A 122 -1.06 7.21 -3.64
N ALA A 123 -0.74 6.48 -2.56
CA ALA A 123 -1.04 6.92 -1.19
C ALA A 123 -0.26 8.20 -0.79
N ARG A 124 0.99 8.33 -1.25
CA ARG A 124 1.81 9.53 -1.06
C ARG A 124 1.20 10.74 -1.78
N SER A 125 0.73 10.56 -3.01
CA SER A 125 0.05 11.61 -3.77
C SER A 125 -1.21 12.09 -3.02
N THR A 126 -2.03 11.17 -2.51
CA THR A 126 -3.20 11.52 -1.70
C THR A 126 -2.84 12.28 -0.42
N GLU A 127 -1.79 11.86 0.32
CA GLU A 127 -1.33 12.63 1.48
C GLU A 127 -0.92 14.06 1.11
N GLN A 128 -0.24 14.24 -0.03
CA GLN A 128 0.15 15.56 -0.53
C GLN A 128 -1.06 16.42 -0.84
N THR A 129 -2.08 15.88 -1.50
CA THR A 129 -3.35 16.56 -1.77
C THR A 129 -4.06 16.99 -0.48
N ILE A 130 -4.11 16.14 0.55
CA ILE A 130 -4.69 16.51 1.86
C ILE A 130 -3.85 17.64 2.49
N GLY A 131 -2.51 17.55 2.41
CA GLY A 131 -1.62 18.61 2.89
C GLY A 131 -1.82 19.95 2.18
N GLU A 132 -2.12 19.95 0.88
CA GLU A 132 -2.50 21.14 0.12
C GLU A 132 -3.85 21.69 0.56
N ALA A 133 -4.85 20.83 0.75
CA ALA A 133 -6.17 21.22 1.25
C ALA A 133 -6.09 21.88 2.64
N ILE A 134 -5.26 21.34 3.55
CA ILE A 134 -4.97 21.94 4.86
C ILE A 134 -4.42 23.36 4.69
N ARG A 135 -3.38 23.54 3.86
CA ARG A 135 -2.78 24.88 3.63
C ARG A 135 -3.78 25.86 3.05
N THR A 136 -4.60 25.43 2.09
CA THR A 136 -5.65 26.26 1.49
C THR A 136 -6.72 26.66 2.51
N THR A 137 -7.12 25.72 3.38
CA THR A 137 -8.11 25.97 4.44
C THR A 137 -7.60 26.96 5.47
N HIS A 138 -6.32 26.89 5.85
CA HIS A 138 -5.70 27.90 6.72
C HIS A 138 -5.79 29.31 6.13
N ARG A 139 -5.41 29.50 4.86
CA ARG A 139 -5.49 30.82 4.20
C ARG A 139 -6.94 31.33 4.11
N ALA A 140 -7.89 30.43 3.88
CA ALA A 140 -9.31 30.77 3.85
C ALA A 140 -9.81 31.25 5.22
N ILE A 141 -9.38 30.60 6.31
CA ILE A 141 -9.69 31.02 7.69
C ILE A 141 -9.15 32.42 7.96
N GLU A 142 -7.89 32.70 7.60
CA GLU A 142 -7.26 34.01 7.79
C GLU A 142 -8.06 35.11 7.07
N THR A 143 -8.49 34.83 5.83
CA THR A 143 -9.28 35.76 5.02
C THR A 143 -10.68 35.99 5.61
N GLU A 144 -11.37 34.93 6.03
CA GLU A 144 -12.69 35.01 6.65
C GLU A 144 -12.65 35.74 8.00
N GLN A 145 -11.60 35.54 8.79
CA GLN A 145 -11.38 36.27 10.05
C GLN A 145 -11.27 37.78 9.81
N ALA A 146 -10.55 38.19 8.76
CA ALA A 146 -10.46 39.60 8.37
C ALA A 146 -11.81 40.16 7.87
N GLY A 147 -12.68 39.31 7.30
CA GLY A 147 -13.99 39.67 6.74
C GLY A 147 -15.18 39.59 7.71
N GLY A 148 -14.96 39.42 9.02
CA GLY A 148 -16.01 39.39 10.03
C GLY A 148 -16.36 37.99 10.58
N GLY A 149 -15.59 36.96 10.22
CA GLY A 149 -15.43 35.73 11.01
C GLY A 149 -16.59 34.75 11.05
N ARG A 150 -17.66 34.94 10.26
CA ARG A 150 -18.90 34.15 10.35
C ARG A 150 -18.71 32.68 9.94
N GLY A 151 -17.80 32.39 9.01
CA GLY A 151 -17.51 31.02 8.54
C GLY A 151 -16.38 30.29 9.28
N VAL A 152 -15.65 30.95 10.18
CA VAL A 152 -14.39 30.44 10.75
C VAL A 152 -14.57 29.14 11.52
N SER A 153 -15.66 29.03 12.30
CA SER A 153 -15.91 27.83 13.11
C SER A 153 -16.08 26.58 12.24
N ALA A 154 -16.83 26.67 11.14
CA ALA A 154 -17.04 25.54 10.23
C ALA A 154 -15.74 25.18 9.50
N MET A 155 -14.96 26.18 9.08
CA MET A 155 -13.66 25.95 8.44
C MET A 155 -12.66 25.28 9.39
N ARG A 156 -12.66 25.62 10.68
CA ARG A 156 -11.82 24.95 11.70
C ARG A 156 -12.20 23.49 11.89
N GLN A 157 -13.50 23.15 11.89
CA GLN A 157 -13.94 21.75 11.95
C GLN A 157 -13.47 20.96 10.71
N THR A 158 -13.56 21.54 9.52
CA THR A 158 -13.02 20.94 8.29
C THR A 158 -11.51 20.74 8.40
N LEU A 159 -10.78 21.72 8.93
CA LEU A 159 -9.33 21.64 9.12
C LEU A 159 -8.94 20.50 10.07
N GLU A 160 -9.62 20.36 11.20
CA GLU A 160 -9.42 19.24 12.14
C GLU A 160 -9.64 17.89 11.47
N ALA A 161 -10.72 17.73 10.69
CA ALA A 161 -11.00 16.52 9.95
C ALA A 161 -9.89 16.19 8.92
N LEU A 162 -9.39 17.19 8.20
CA LEU A 162 -8.29 17.02 7.24
C LEU A 162 -6.98 16.59 7.93
N HIS A 163 -6.70 17.08 9.13
CA HIS A 163 -5.54 16.64 9.91
C HIS A 163 -5.66 15.15 10.29
N VAL A 164 -6.83 14.72 10.79
CA VAL A 164 -7.09 13.30 11.08
C VAL A 164 -6.91 12.45 9.83
N ASP A 165 -7.43 12.91 8.69
CA ASP A 165 -7.33 12.18 7.43
C ASP A 165 -5.89 11.98 6.98
N ARG A 166 -5.11 13.06 7.06
CA ARG A 166 -3.69 13.03 6.71
C ARG A 166 -2.92 12.07 7.61
N ASP A 167 -3.19 12.08 8.92
CA ASP A 167 -2.50 11.23 9.88
C ASP A 167 -2.80 9.74 9.67
N VAL A 168 -4.06 9.39 9.34
CA VAL A 168 -4.42 8.02 8.96
C VAL A 168 -3.68 7.59 7.69
N VAL A 169 -3.74 8.39 6.62
CA VAL A 169 -3.12 8.05 5.32
C VAL A 169 -1.61 7.91 5.49
N ARG A 170 -0.97 8.83 6.22
CA ARG A 170 0.45 8.78 6.53
C ARG A 170 0.82 7.52 7.31
N THR A 171 0.08 7.20 8.37
CA THR A 171 0.35 6.02 9.20
C THR A 171 0.21 4.73 8.39
N TYR A 172 -0.84 4.62 7.58
CA TYR A 172 -1.01 3.51 6.64
C TYR A 172 0.20 3.38 5.70
N ARG A 173 0.59 4.48 5.04
CA ARG A 173 1.70 4.50 4.10
C ARG A 173 3.02 4.11 4.76
N ASP A 174 3.33 4.69 5.92
CA ASP A 174 4.61 4.48 6.60
C ASP A 174 4.76 3.02 7.02
N ARG A 175 3.67 2.39 7.48
CA ARG A 175 3.67 0.97 7.80
C ARG A 175 3.79 0.08 6.56
N TYR A 176 2.98 0.35 5.54
CA TYR A 176 3.01 -0.45 4.34
C TYR A 176 4.38 -0.37 3.64
N ARG A 177 5.03 0.79 3.70
CA ARG A 177 6.42 0.98 3.26
C ARG A 177 7.40 0.08 4.03
N GLN A 178 7.24 -0.10 5.34
CA GLN A 178 8.11 -1.00 6.12
C GLN A 178 7.94 -2.46 5.69
N ASP A 179 6.69 -2.91 5.48
CA ASP A 179 6.41 -4.27 5.00
C ASP A 179 6.94 -4.50 3.59
N LEU A 180 6.74 -3.53 2.68
CA LEU A 180 7.33 -3.59 1.34
C LEU A 180 8.86 -3.64 1.38
N SER A 181 9.49 -2.84 2.26
CA SER A 181 10.95 -2.84 2.40
C SER A 181 11.47 -4.21 2.84
N ARG A 182 10.76 -4.91 3.74
CA ARG A 182 11.08 -6.28 4.13
C ARG A 182 10.97 -7.24 2.95
N LEU A 183 9.88 -7.19 2.19
CA LEU A 183 9.71 -8.01 0.99
C LEU A 183 10.85 -7.80 -0.01
N ILE A 184 11.25 -6.55 -0.27
CA ILE A 184 12.35 -6.23 -1.19
C ILE A 184 13.66 -6.85 -0.70
N VAL A 185 13.96 -6.73 0.60
CA VAL A 185 15.16 -7.34 1.21
C VAL A 185 15.14 -8.87 1.05
N GLU A 186 14.03 -9.52 1.39
CA GLU A 186 13.90 -10.97 1.26
C GLU A 186 13.99 -11.42 -0.21
N THR A 187 13.38 -10.68 -1.13
CA THR A 187 13.49 -10.93 -2.58
C THR A 187 14.94 -10.84 -3.06
N GLY A 188 15.69 -9.85 -2.57
CA GLY A 188 17.13 -9.72 -2.83
C GLY A 188 17.94 -10.90 -2.28
N ARG A 189 17.64 -11.34 -1.06
CA ARG A 189 18.26 -12.54 -0.47
C ARG A 189 17.96 -13.79 -1.30
N LEU A 190 16.72 -13.95 -1.78
CA LEU A 190 16.35 -15.05 -2.66
C LEU A 190 17.12 -15.04 -3.98
N ARG A 191 17.26 -13.86 -4.60
CA ARG A 191 18.07 -13.68 -5.80
C ARG A 191 19.50 -14.19 -5.57
N ASP A 192 20.14 -13.72 -4.51
CA ASP A 192 21.52 -14.07 -4.20
C ASP A 192 21.68 -15.55 -3.83
N PHE A 193 20.70 -16.11 -3.11
CA PHE A 193 20.62 -17.53 -2.80
C PHE A 193 20.55 -18.40 -4.06
N ILE A 194 19.72 -18.04 -5.05
CA ILE A 194 19.64 -18.74 -6.34
C ILE A 194 20.99 -18.71 -7.05
N GLY A 195 21.65 -17.55 -7.07
CA GLY A 195 22.97 -17.39 -7.69
C GLY A 195 24.03 -18.30 -7.05
N ALA A 196 24.04 -18.40 -5.73
CA ALA A 196 25.03 -19.20 -4.99
C ALA A 196 24.75 -20.71 -5.05
N ASN A 197 23.48 -21.13 -5.06
CA ASN A 197 23.13 -22.52 -4.75
C ASN A 197 22.50 -23.32 -5.91
N CYS A 198 22.09 -22.69 -7.02
CA CYS A 198 21.44 -23.37 -8.16
C CYS A 198 22.38 -23.67 -9.33
N GLY A 199 23.66 -23.93 -9.04
CA GLY A 199 24.64 -24.33 -10.05
C GLY A 199 24.87 -23.30 -11.17
N PRO A 200 25.34 -23.75 -12.37
CA PRO A 200 25.64 -22.85 -13.48
C PRO A 200 24.43 -22.06 -14.01
N GLU A 201 23.23 -22.63 -13.93
CA GLU A 201 21.99 -21.95 -14.38
C GLU A 201 21.63 -20.79 -13.46
N GLY A 202 21.65 -21.02 -12.15
CA GLY A 202 21.43 -19.98 -11.14
C GLY A 202 22.41 -18.82 -11.28
N ARG A 203 23.71 -19.10 -11.45
CA ARG A 203 24.75 -18.07 -11.65
C ARG A 203 24.51 -17.23 -12.91
N ARG A 204 24.22 -17.87 -14.04
CA ARG A 204 23.96 -17.16 -15.31
C ARG A 204 22.73 -16.26 -15.22
N TRP A 205 21.67 -16.76 -14.61
CA TRP A 205 20.45 -15.99 -14.36
C TRP A 205 20.73 -14.78 -13.46
N HIS A 206 21.44 -14.98 -12.34
CA HIS A 206 21.80 -13.92 -11.39
C HIS A 206 22.62 -12.81 -12.05
N GLN A 207 23.65 -13.17 -12.80
CA GLN A 207 24.49 -12.23 -13.55
C GLN A 207 23.68 -11.42 -14.56
N THR A 208 22.81 -12.09 -15.31
CA THR A 208 21.92 -11.43 -16.30
C THR A 208 20.99 -10.42 -15.63
N LEU A 209 20.41 -10.79 -14.48
CA LEU A 209 19.52 -9.90 -13.73
C LEU A 209 20.25 -8.66 -13.20
N LEU A 210 21.46 -8.83 -12.67
CA LEU A 210 22.29 -7.71 -12.21
C LEU A 210 22.71 -6.79 -13.36
N ALA A 211 23.06 -7.34 -14.52
CA ALA A 211 23.41 -6.56 -15.70
C ALA A 211 22.24 -5.66 -16.15
N ARG A 212 21.02 -6.21 -16.20
CA ARG A 212 19.79 -5.44 -16.52
C ARG A 212 19.53 -4.33 -15.51
N THR A 213 19.71 -4.62 -14.22
CA THR A 213 19.50 -3.64 -13.15
C THR A 213 20.47 -2.46 -13.29
N ARG A 214 21.74 -2.72 -13.60
CA ARG A 214 22.75 -1.66 -13.83
C ARG A 214 22.43 -0.82 -15.07
N ALA A 215 22.01 -1.45 -16.17
CA ALA A 215 21.62 -0.74 -17.39
C ALA A 215 20.50 0.27 -17.12
N HIS A 216 19.44 -0.15 -16.44
CA HIS A 216 18.34 0.76 -16.07
C HIS A 216 18.72 1.85 -15.06
N GLN A 217 19.75 1.65 -14.24
CA GLN A 217 20.25 2.68 -13.33
C GLN A 217 21.13 3.70 -14.06
N GLY A 218 21.90 3.28 -15.06
CA GLY A 218 22.71 4.16 -15.91
C GLY A 218 21.89 5.01 -16.86
N GLU A 219 20.71 4.55 -17.30
CA GLU A 219 19.77 5.31 -18.14
C GLU A 219 18.97 6.39 -17.38
N ARG A 220 19.00 6.37 -16.04
CA ARG A 220 18.26 7.30 -15.17
C ARG A 220 19.14 8.40 -14.56
N GLN A 221 20.44 8.39 -14.84
CA GLN A 221 21.41 9.44 -14.47
C GLN A 221 21.57 10.41 -15.63
#